data_AF-A0A957AF19-F1
#
_entry.id   AF-A0A957AF19-F1
#
_cell.length_a   1.000
_cell.length_b   1.000
_cell.length_c   1.000
_cell.angle_alpha   90.00
_cell.angle_beta   90.00
_cell.angle_gamma   90.00
#
_symmetry.space_group_name_H-M   'P 1'
#
loop_
_entity.id
_entity.type
_entity.pdbx_description
1 polymer ?
#
loop_
_entity_poly.entity_id
_entity_poly.type
_entity_poly.pdbx_seq_one_letter_code
_entity_poly.pdbx_strand_id
1 'polypeptide(L)'
;MDGDEPPQLSESLPPFVRGLMSPSAFPHQPGSVRLVQTHISYVWIADDLVYKAKKPVDFGFINQVDAKTREAFCHMEVELNRRLAPETYLEVVPIIETAEGFRVEGPVRDGERVVEWAVKMRRLPEDRTLDQLIAHRDTPIDLVERLARKLAAFHADARHLEYDPEFAGAPAERAWWAREYSEAEGNIGGTWRADDAATLRDFIARSLDEQADLFNERLAAGKVVEGHGDLHAKHVYVLRPATEEDDGIAIVDCIEFTEWFHFRYLDVSYDIAFLAMDLEARGEREL
;
A
#
# COMPACT_ATOMS: atom_id res chain seq x y z
N MET A 1 -23.80 26.65 14.92
CA MET A 1 -22.99 27.69 14.26
C MET A 1 -21.59 27.47 14.77
N ASP A 2 -20.90 26.49 14.18
CA ASP A 2 -19.49 26.25 14.44
C ASP A 2 -18.80 26.36 13.09
N GLY A 3 -17.81 27.25 13.05
CA GLY A 3 -17.24 27.84 11.85
C GLY A 3 -16.57 26.82 10.96
N ASP A 4 -16.92 26.89 9.69
CA ASP A 4 -16.28 26.26 8.54
C ASP A 4 -14.96 26.99 8.22
N GLU A 5 -14.04 27.04 9.18
CA GLU A 5 -12.68 27.51 8.94
C GLU A 5 -11.86 26.34 8.38
N PRO A 6 -11.30 26.45 7.17
CA PRO A 6 -10.43 25.41 6.63
C PRO A 6 -9.24 25.22 7.59
N PRO A 7 -8.79 23.98 7.83
CA PRO A 7 -7.69 23.72 8.75
C PRO A 7 -6.48 24.57 8.34
N GLN A 8 -5.96 25.36 9.29
CA GLN A 8 -4.77 26.18 9.06
C GLN A 8 -3.61 25.23 8.69
N LEU A 9 -3.24 25.23 7.41
CA LEU A 9 -2.13 24.44 6.90
C LEU A 9 -0.84 24.97 7.50
N SER A 10 -0.14 24.11 8.25
CA SER A 10 1.14 24.47 8.87
C SER A 10 2.12 25.07 7.85
N GLU A 11 2.78 26.16 8.24
CA GLU A 11 3.89 26.77 7.47
C GLU A 11 5.05 25.76 7.23
N SER A 12 5.09 24.65 7.98
CA SER A 12 6.06 23.58 7.81
C SER A 12 5.87 22.71 6.55
N LEU A 13 4.73 22.81 5.86
CA LEU A 13 4.50 22.02 4.65
C LEU A 13 5.35 22.53 3.46
N PRO A 14 5.77 21.66 2.53
CA PRO A 14 6.42 22.10 1.30
C PRO A 14 5.55 23.10 0.51
N PRO A 15 6.15 24.08 -0.21
CA PRO A 15 5.40 25.09 -0.95
C PRO A 15 4.38 24.51 -1.93
N PHE A 16 4.76 23.46 -2.67
CA PHE A 16 3.85 22.80 -3.62
C PHE A 16 2.64 22.17 -2.92
N VAL A 17 2.81 21.66 -1.69
CA VAL A 17 1.72 21.03 -0.95
C VAL A 17 0.63 22.03 -0.61
N ARG A 18 1.03 23.24 -0.22
CA ARG A 18 0.09 24.36 0.00
C ARG A 18 -0.48 24.87 -1.32
N GLY A 19 0.35 24.97 -2.37
CA GLY A 19 -0.07 25.45 -3.69
C GLY A 19 -1.19 24.60 -4.29
N LEU A 20 -1.10 23.27 -4.12
CA LEU A 20 -2.11 22.31 -4.58
C LEU A 20 -3.40 22.33 -3.76
N MET A 21 -3.55 23.20 -2.77
CA MET A 21 -4.84 23.42 -2.10
C MET A 21 -5.75 24.38 -2.88
N SER A 22 -5.23 25.07 -3.89
CA SER A 22 -6.04 25.89 -4.80
C SER A 22 -6.69 25.02 -5.88
N PRO A 23 -8.02 25.09 -6.09
CA PRO A 23 -8.68 24.47 -7.24
C PRO A 23 -8.05 24.80 -8.60
N SER A 24 -7.53 26.02 -8.76
CA SER A 24 -6.88 26.45 -10.00
C SER A 24 -5.58 25.70 -10.32
N ALA A 25 -5.02 24.95 -9.35
CA ALA A 25 -3.84 24.12 -9.55
C ALA A 25 -4.15 22.84 -10.35
N PHE A 26 -5.42 22.47 -10.52
CA PHE A 26 -5.85 21.26 -11.21
C PHE A 26 -6.50 21.59 -12.55
N PRO A 27 -6.26 20.80 -13.62
CA PRO A 27 -6.83 21.07 -14.94
C PRO A 27 -8.37 21.08 -14.95
N HIS A 28 -9.01 20.24 -14.13
CA HIS A 28 -10.46 20.11 -14.05
C HIS A 28 -11.13 21.09 -13.08
N GLN A 29 -10.35 21.90 -12.35
CA GLN A 29 -10.85 22.91 -11.39
C GLN A 29 -11.88 22.36 -10.40
N PRO A 30 -11.48 21.48 -9.47
CA PRO A 30 -12.41 20.82 -8.55
C PRO A 30 -13.15 21.83 -7.67
N GLY A 31 -14.35 21.48 -7.22
CA GLY A 31 -15.13 22.34 -6.33
C GLY A 31 -14.44 22.60 -4.98
N SER A 32 -13.70 21.60 -4.48
CA SER A 32 -12.86 21.71 -3.28
C SER A 32 -11.68 20.75 -3.33
N VAL A 33 -10.64 21.04 -2.53
CA VAL A 33 -9.47 20.16 -2.37
C VAL A 33 -9.26 19.86 -0.90
N ARG A 34 -9.20 18.57 -0.56
CA ARG A 34 -8.87 18.10 0.79
C ARG A 34 -7.49 17.46 0.79
N LEU A 35 -6.62 17.91 1.70
CA LEU A 35 -5.34 17.27 1.95
C LEU A 35 -5.47 16.23 3.06
N VAL A 36 -5.08 15.00 2.76
CA VAL A 36 -4.83 13.93 3.72
C VAL A 36 -3.34 13.65 3.74
N GLN A 37 -2.80 13.37 4.93
CA GLN A 37 -1.39 13.01 5.08
C GLN A 37 -1.29 11.62 5.67
N THR A 38 -0.46 10.78 5.06
CA THR A 38 -0.02 9.52 5.64
C THR A 38 1.39 9.69 6.21
N HIS A 39 1.96 8.63 6.78
CA HIS A 39 3.35 8.61 7.22
C HIS A 39 4.33 8.91 6.07
N ILE A 40 4.00 8.48 4.84
CA ILE A 40 4.92 8.52 3.68
C ILE A 40 4.38 9.32 2.47
N SER A 41 3.21 9.94 2.56
CA SER A 41 2.60 10.63 1.41
C SER A 41 1.74 11.86 1.78
N TYR A 42 1.63 12.76 0.81
CA TYR A 42 0.61 13.81 0.73
C TYR A 42 -0.44 13.37 -0.28
N VAL A 43 -1.72 13.49 0.06
CA VAL A 43 -2.85 13.03 -0.76
C VAL A 43 -3.85 14.16 -0.93
N TRP A 44 -4.01 14.68 -2.14
CA TRP A 44 -5.06 15.66 -2.48
C TRP A 44 -6.25 14.94 -3.06
N ILE A 45 -7.40 15.10 -2.42
CA ILE A 45 -8.69 14.61 -2.90
C ILE A 45 -9.39 15.80 -3.55
N ALA A 46 -9.57 15.73 -4.87
CA ALA A 46 -10.02 16.78 -5.76
C ALA A 46 -11.23 16.28 -6.56
N ASP A 47 -12.40 16.29 -5.91
CA ASP A 47 -13.65 15.68 -6.37
C ASP A 47 -13.51 14.16 -6.63
N ASP A 48 -13.62 13.75 -7.90
CA ASP A 48 -13.55 12.34 -8.34
C ASP A 48 -12.11 11.84 -8.55
N LEU A 49 -11.12 12.72 -8.39
CA LEU A 49 -9.71 12.40 -8.57
C LEU A 49 -8.92 12.55 -7.28
N VAL A 50 -7.90 11.72 -7.14
CA VAL A 50 -6.93 11.75 -6.05
C VAL A 50 -5.52 11.86 -6.62
N TYR A 51 -4.71 12.73 -6.02
CA TYR A 51 -3.31 12.90 -6.38
C TYR A 51 -2.46 12.57 -5.15
N LYS A 52 -1.55 11.61 -5.26
CA LYS A 52 -0.69 11.14 -4.15
C LYS A 52 0.78 11.41 -4.48
N ALA A 53 1.42 12.30 -3.72
CA ALA A 53 2.86 12.55 -3.81
C ALA A 53 3.59 11.97 -2.59
N LYS A 54 4.81 11.50 -2.78
CA LYS A 54 5.62 10.88 -1.72
C LYS A 54 6.26 11.94 -0.82
N LYS A 55 6.44 11.62 0.48
CA LYS A 55 7.17 12.47 1.44
C LYS A 55 8.67 12.15 1.38
N PRO A 56 9.56 13.14 1.53
CA PRO A 56 11.01 12.91 1.56
C PRO A 56 11.43 12.33 2.93
N VAL A 57 11.25 11.03 3.12
CA VAL A 57 11.55 10.33 4.39
C VAL A 57 12.53 9.18 4.18
N ASP A 58 13.21 8.82 5.26
CA ASP A 58 14.02 7.61 5.39
C ASP A 58 13.69 6.93 6.72
N PHE A 59 13.14 5.72 6.66
CA PHE A 59 12.83 4.88 7.82
C PHE A 59 13.66 3.59 7.84
N GLY A 60 14.71 3.49 7.03
CA GLY A 60 15.54 2.28 6.91
C GLY A 60 14.97 1.24 5.96
N PHE A 61 13.69 0.89 6.08
CA PHE A 61 12.99 -0.01 5.14
C PHE A 61 12.44 0.70 3.89
N ILE A 62 12.35 2.03 3.95
CA ILE A 62 12.01 2.91 2.83
C ILE A 62 12.94 4.12 2.87
N ASN A 63 13.61 4.40 1.75
CA ASN A 63 14.34 5.64 1.55
C ASN A 63 13.85 6.31 0.27
N GLN A 64 13.20 7.46 0.43
CA GLN A 64 12.67 8.25 -0.67
C GLN A 64 12.96 9.75 -0.48
N VAL A 65 14.11 10.06 0.14
CA VAL A 65 14.58 11.44 0.34
C VAL A 65 14.93 12.10 -0.99
N ASP A 66 15.43 11.34 -1.96
CA ASP A 66 15.75 11.81 -3.31
C ASP A 66 14.50 11.90 -4.21
N ALA A 67 14.42 12.97 -5.01
CA ALA A 67 13.27 13.25 -5.86
C ALA A 67 13.12 12.22 -7.00
N LYS A 68 14.22 11.73 -7.58
CA LYS A 68 14.13 10.69 -8.63
C LYS A 68 13.65 9.37 -8.06
N THR A 69 14.00 9.08 -6.80
CA THR A 69 13.48 7.90 -6.11
C THR A 69 11.97 7.99 -5.89
N ARG A 70 11.47 9.18 -5.47
CA ARG A 70 10.02 9.40 -5.35
C ARG A 70 9.27 9.30 -6.68
N GLU A 71 9.85 9.83 -7.75
CA GLU A 71 9.34 9.65 -9.12
C GLU A 71 9.25 8.16 -9.48
N ALA A 72 10.34 7.41 -9.31
CA ALA A 72 10.37 5.98 -9.57
C ALA A 72 9.31 5.22 -8.75
N PHE A 73 9.14 5.54 -7.47
CA PHE A 73 8.10 4.93 -6.64
C PHE A 73 6.68 5.30 -7.07
N CYS A 74 6.45 6.50 -7.62
CA CYS A 74 5.15 6.81 -8.22
C CYS A 74 4.86 5.91 -9.43
N HIS A 75 5.86 5.67 -10.28
CA HIS A 75 5.73 4.75 -11.41
C HIS A 75 5.48 3.32 -10.97
N MET A 76 6.22 2.83 -9.96
CA MET A 76 6.02 1.50 -9.39
C MET A 76 4.64 1.36 -8.74
N GLU A 77 4.15 2.38 -8.04
CA GLU A 77 2.81 2.33 -7.45
C GLU A 77 1.74 2.13 -8.52
N VAL A 78 1.80 2.89 -9.62
CA VAL A 78 0.85 2.76 -10.74
C VAL A 78 0.97 1.39 -11.39
N GLU A 79 2.18 0.92 -11.67
CA GLU A 79 2.42 -0.37 -12.31
C GLU A 79 1.88 -1.53 -11.44
N LEU A 80 2.28 -1.57 -10.18
CA LEU A 80 1.98 -2.69 -9.29
C LEU A 80 0.49 -2.74 -8.90
N ASN A 81 -0.14 -1.59 -8.67
CA ASN A 81 -1.55 -1.58 -8.25
C ASN A 81 -2.52 -1.77 -9.41
N ARG A 82 -2.17 -1.43 -10.66
CA ARG A 82 -3.03 -1.72 -11.82
C ARG A 82 -3.33 -3.20 -12.03
N ARG A 83 -2.50 -4.09 -11.48
CA ARG A 83 -2.71 -5.55 -11.51
C ARG A 83 -4.00 -5.97 -10.78
N LEU A 84 -4.41 -5.21 -9.75
CA LEU A 84 -5.60 -5.49 -8.94
C LEU A 84 -6.65 -4.37 -8.95
N ALA A 85 -6.30 -3.18 -9.44
CA ALA A 85 -7.17 -2.01 -9.54
C ALA A 85 -6.88 -1.16 -10.79
N PRO A 86 -7.04 -1.71 -12.01
CA PRO A 86 -6.66 -1.04 -13.26
C PRO A 86 -7.44 0.25 -13.53
N GLU A 87 -8.70 0.31 -13.10
CA GLU A 87 -9.56 1.51 -13.26
C GLU A 87 -9.24 2.60 -12.23
N THR A 88 -8.58 2.25 -11.12
CA THR A 88 -8.27 3.19 -10.03
C THR A 88 -6.99 3.97 -10.31
N TYR A 89 -5.91 3.30 -10.73
CA TYR A 89 -4.59 3.92 -10.91
C TYR A 89 -4.40 4.41 -12.35
N LEU A 90 -4.47 5.72 -12.55
CA LEU A 90 -4.60 6.33 -13.88
C LEU A 90 -3.27 6.63 -14.54
N GLU A 91 -2.31 7.28 -13.87
CA GLU A 91 -1.01 7.66 -14.43
C GLU A 91 -0.14 8.35 -13.37
N VAL A 92 1.12 8.60 -13.70
CA VAL A 92 2.02 9.50 -12.95
C VAL A 92 2.03 10.86 -13.63
N VAL A 93 1.83 11.93 -12.86
CA VAL A 93 1.76 13.31 -13.36
C VAL A 93 2.78 14.21 -12.65
N PRO A 94 3.33 15.21 -13.35
CA PRO A 94 4.23 16.17 -12.73
C PRO A 94 3.47 17.18 -11.86
N ILE A 95 4.12 17.63 -10.80
CA ILE A 95 3.78 18.84 -10.06
C ILE A 95 4.75 19.93 -10.50
N ILE A 96 4.20 21.01 -11.03
CA ILE A 96 4.94 22.04 -11.76
C ILE A 96 4.86 23.35 -10.99
N GLU A 97 6.01 23.97 -10.75
CA GLU A 97 6.14 25.35 -10.30
C GLU A 97 6.04 26.30 -11.51
N THR A 98 5.19 27.30 -11.38
CA THR A 98 4.83 28.29 -12.39
C THR A 98 4.99 29.70 -11.82
N ALA A 99 4.91 30.74 -12.66
CA ALA A 99 4.96 32.13 -12.18
C ALA A 99 3.76 32.48 -11.28
N GLU A 100 2.63 31.81 -11.49
CA GLU A 100 1.36 32.04 -10.78
C GLU A 100 1.18 31.13 -9.53
N GLY A 101 2.14 30.26 -9.24
CA GLY A 101 2.08 29.29 -8.13
C GLY A 101 2.41 27.87 -8.58
N PHE A 102 1.53 26.92 -8.28
CA PHE A 102 1.75 25.51 -8.60
C PHE A 102 0.58 24.94 -9.41
N ARG A 103 0.88 24.01 -10.32
CA ARG A 103 -0.09 23.26 -11.10
C ARG A 103 0.29 21.78 -11.10
N VAL A 104 -0.69 20.90 -11.00
CA VAL A 104 -0.52 19.47 -11.26
C VAL A 104 -0.95 19.16 -12.68
N GLU A 105 -0.29 18.19 -13.31
CA GLU A 105 -0.65 17.65 -14.62
C GLU A 105 -0.49 18.66 -15.79
N GLY A 106 -0.25 18.12 -16.98
CA GLY A 106 -0.08 18.88 -18.21
C GLY A 106 1.37 19.19 -18.56
N PRO A 107 1.62 19.80 -19.73
CA PRO A 107 2.98 20.04 -20.21
C PRO A 107 3.69 21.08 -19.35
N VAL A 108 5.02 20.91 -19.26
CA VAL A 108 5.94 21.92 -18.72
C VAL A 108 6.20 22.95 -19.80
N ARG A 109 5.97 24.23 -19.48
CA ARG A 109 6.17 25.36 -20.40
C ARG A 109 7.53 26.03 -20.13
N ASP A 110 7.92 26.94 -21.02
CA ASP A 110 9.15 27.69 -20.84
C ASP A 110 9.11 28.51 -19.53
N GLY A 111 10.19 28.43 -18.75
CA GLY A 111 10.27 29.03 -17.41
C GLY A 111 9.57 28.27 -16.28
N GLU A 112 8.85 27.18 -16.56
CA GLU A 112 8.26 26.31 -15.53
C GLU A 112 9.23 25.18 -15.12
N ARG A 113 9.06 24.62 -13.92
CA ARG A 113 9.92 23.57 -13.38
C ARG A 113 9.11 22.47 -12.71
N VAL A 114 9.40 21.21 -13.02
CA VAL A 114 8.89 20.07 -12.25
C VAL A 114 9.55 20.06 -10.88
N VAL A 115 8.76 20.10 -9.82
CA VAL A 115 9.24 20.13 -8.42
C VAL A 115 8.96 18.83 -7.68
N GLU A 116 7.99 18.04 -8.13
CA GLU A 116 7.62 16.75 -7.55
C GLU A 116 6.76 15.95 -8.55
N TRP A 117 6.52 14.68 -8.27
CA TRP A 117 5.60 13.82 -9.02
C TRP A 117 4.46 13.30 -8.15
N ALA A 118 3.33 13.01 -8.77
CA ALA A 118 2.17 12.44 -8.10
C ALA A 118 1.55 11.29 -8.89
N VAL A 119 1.04 10.30 -8.17
CA VAL A 119 0.15 9.28 -8.70
C VAL A 119 -1.26 9.87 -8.81
N LYS A 120 -1.83 9.88 -10.02
CA LYS A 120 -3.21 10.28 -10.29
C LYS A 120 -4.10 9.05 -10.27
N MET A 121 -5.17 9.11 -9.48
CA MET A 121 -6.08 7.99 -9.23
C MET A 121 -7.54 8.45 -9.30
N ARG A 122 -8.46 7.53 -9.59
CA ARG A 122 -9.88 7.73 -9.30
C ARG A 122 -10.11 7.64 -7.79
N ARG A 123 -10.94 8.53 -7.27
CA ARG A 123 -11.40 8.44 -5.89
C ARG A 123 -12.30 7.22 -5.74
N LEU A 124 -11.98 6.37 -4.77
CA LEU A 124 -12.85 5.27 -4.37
C LEU A 124 -13.78 5.70 -3.22
N PRO A 125 -15.01 5.16 -3.18
CA PRO A 125 -15.96 5.44 -2.10
C PRO A 125 -15.48 4.84 -0.77
N GLU A 126 -15.29 5.70 0.23
CA GLU A 126 -14.74 5.33 1.55
C GLU A 126 -15.63 4.33 2.30
N ASP A 127 -16.94 4.32 2.04
CA ASP A 127 -17.93 3.41 2.63
C ASP A 127 -17.97 2.02 1.96
N ARG A 128 -17.11 1.77 0.97
CA ARG A 128 -17.05 0.50 0.23
C ARG A 128 -15.81 -0.33 0.48
N THR A 129 -14.95 0.08 1.40
CA THR A 129 -13.87 -0.80 1.87
C THR A 129 -14.45 -1.96 2.68
N LEU A 130 -13.80 -3.12 2.62
CA LEU A 130 -14.28 -4.34 3.28
C LEU A 130 -14.42 -4.15 4.79
N ASP A 131 -13.53 -3.39 5.42
CA ASP A 131 -13.65 -3.08 6.84
C ASP A 131 -14.92 -2.27 7.18
N GLN A 132 -15.31 -1.31 6.33
CA GLN A 132 -16.56 -0.56 6.52
C GLN A 132 -17.78 -1.46 6.29
N LEU A 133 -17.75 -2.30 5.25
CA LEU A 133 -18.84 -3.25 4.98
C LEU A 133 -19.04 -4.24 6.12
N ILE A 134 -17.95 -4.74 6.72
CA ILE A 134 -17.98 -5.59 7.92
C ILE A 134 -18.61 -4.86 9.10
N ALA A 135 -18.15 -3.62 9.36
CA ALA A 135 -18.66 -2.80 10.45
C ALA A 135 -20.17 -2.50 10.30
N HIS A 136 -20.65 -2.37 9.07
CA HIS A 136 -22.05 -2.12 8.76
C HIS A 136 -22.89 -3.39 8.51
N ARG A 137 -22.31 -4.59 8.57
CA ARG A 137 -22.98 -5.87 8.27
C ARG A 137 -23.58 -5.91 6.86
N ASP A 138 -22.88 -5.29 5.90
CA ASP A 138 -23.27 -5.18 4.49
C ASP A 138 -22.28 -5.93 3.57
N THR A 139 -21.65 -6.99 4.07
CA THR A 139 -20.77 -7.85 3.27
C THR A 139 -21.60 -8.74 2.33
N PRO A 140 -21.32 -8.76 1.02
CA PRO A 140 -21.98 -9.67 0.10
C PRO A 140 -21.70 -11.14 0.46
N ILE A 141 -22.71 -12.00 0.32
CA ILE A 141 -22.60 -13.43 0.63
C ILE A 141 -21.58 -14.16 -0.27
N ASP A 142 -21.33 -13.64 -1.47
CA ASP A 142 -20.40 -14.19 -2.46
C ASP A 142 -18.97 -13.62 -2.36
N LEU A 143 -18.72 -12.73 -1.39
CA LEU A 143 -17.48 -11.96 -1.30
C LEU A 143 -16.23 -12.85 -1.20
N VAL A 144 -16.25 -13.83 -0.32
CA VAL A 144 -15.09 -14.71 -0.06
C VAL A 144 -14.71 -15.46 -1.32
N GLU A 145 -15.70 -15.99 -2.05
CA GLU A 145 -15.45 -16.68 -3.31
C GLU A 145 -14.86 -15.75 -4.38
N ARG A 146 -15.41 -14.53 -4.52
CA ARG A 146 -14.92 -13.52 -5.45
C ARG A 146 -13.47 -13.14 -5.15
N LEU A 147 -13.17 -12.89 -3.88
CA LEU A 147 -11.85 -12.48 -3.43
C LEU A 147 -10.81 -13.60 -3.60
N ALA A 148 -11.18 -14.83 -3.24
CA ALA A 148 -10.32 -16.00 -3.43
C ALA A 148 -9.99 -16.23 -4.91
N ARG A 149 -11.00 -16.12 -5.80
CA ARG A 149 -10.78 -16.24 -7.26
C ARG A 149 -9.87 -15.13 -7.79
N LYS A 150 -10.11 -13.88 -7.37
CA LYS A 150 -9.30 -12.72 -7.78
C LYS A 150 -7.84 -12.88 -7.35
N LEU A 151 -7.60 -13.23 -6.08
CA LEU A 151 -6.25 -13.42 -5.54
C LEU A 151 -5.55 -14.62 -6.19
N ALA A 152 -6.25 -15.74 -6.39
CA ALA A 152 -5.68 -16.90 -7.06
C ALA A 152 -5.24 -16.59 -8.51
N ALA A 153 -6.05 -15.82 -9.26
CA ALA A 153 -5.69 -15.37 -10.60
C ALA A 153 -4.50 -14.39 -10.56
N PHE A 154 -4.54 -13.40 -9.67
CA PHE A 154 -3.45 -12.45 -9.48
C PHE A 154 -2.12 -13.15 -9.16
N HIS A 155 -2.12 -14.09 -8.21
CA HIS A 155 -0.93 -14.83 -7.82
C HIS A 155 -0.42 -15.77 -8.92
N ALA A 156 -1.30 -16.29 -9.77
CA ALA A 156 -0.90 -17.14 -10.90
C ALA A 156 -0.25 -16.34 -12.04
N ASP A 157 -0.65 -15.08 -12.23
CA ASP A 157 -0.11 -14.18 -13.26
C ASP A 157 1.05 -13.31 -12.76
N ALA A 158 1.26 -13.25 -11.43
CA ALA A 158 2.33 -12.46 -10.82
C ALA A 158 3.72 -12.96 -11.24
N ARG A 159 4.71 -12.07 -11.20
CA ARG A 159 6.10 -12.45 -11.47
C ARG A 159 6.56 -13.44 -10.40
N HIS A 160 6.92 -14.63 -10.82
CA HIS A 160 7.54 -15.62 -9.95
C HIS A 160 9.02 -15.28 -9.75
N LEU A 161 9.50 -15.47 -8.53
CA LEU A 161 10.92 -15.36 -8.24
C LEU A 161 11.68 -16.54 -8.85
N GLU A 162 12.86 -16.29 -9.40
CA GLU A 162 13.80 -17.39 -9.69
C GLU A 162 14.19 -18.11 -8.39
N TYR A 163 14.53 -19.39 -8.47
CA TYR A 163 14.86 -20.17 -7.28
C TYR A 163 16.11 -19.60 -6.59
N ASP A 164 15.91 -18.89 -5.48
CA ASP A 164 16.95 -18.33 -4.62
C ASP A 164 16.58 -18.52 -3.13
N PRO A 165 17.09 -19.59 -2.48
CA PRO A 165 16.83 -19.87 -1.07
C PRO A 165 17.37 -18.83 -0.10
N GLU A 166 18.43 -18.08 -0.46
CA GLU A 166 18.98 -17.03 0.40
C GLU A 166 18.07 -15.80 0.40
N PHE A 167 17.33 -15.58 -0.69
CA PHE A 167 16.37 -14.48 -0.79
C PHE A 167 14.97 -14.84 -0.26
N ALA A 168 14.45 -16.05 -0.50
CA ALA A 168 13.07 -16.40 -0.14
C ALA A 168 12.86 -17.84 0.38
N GLY A 169 13.93 -18.54 0.74
CA GLY A 169 13.87 -19.87 1.35
C GLY A 169 13.94 -19.83 2.87
N ALA A 170 14.16 -20.99 3.48
CA ALA A 170 14.32 -21.09 4.95
C ALA A 170 15.44 -20.19 5.53
N PRO A 171 16.60 -19.98 4.86
CA PRO A 171 17.59 -19.00 5.32
C PRO A 171 17.03 -17.57 5.37
N ALA A 172 16.27 -17.17 4.34
CA ALA A 172 15.66 -15.84 4.26
C ALA A 172 14.61 -15.61 5.36
N GLU A 173 13.77 -16.61 5.63
CA GLU A 173 12.79 -16.56 6.74
C GLU A 173 13.48 -16.35 8.10
N ARG A 174 14.60 -17.04 8.34
CA ARG A 174 15.40 -16.83 9.56
C ARG A 174 16.01 -15.44 9.61
N ALA A 175 16.59 -14.98 8.51
CA ALA A 175 17.18 -13.65 8.43
C ALA A 175 16.13 -12.56 8.69
N TRP A 176 14.93 -12.72 8.13
CA TRP A 176 13.80 -11.83 8.35
C TRP A 176 13.41 -11.77 9.82
N TRP A 177 13.10 -12.91 10.45
CA TRP A 177 12.70 -12.94 11.86
C TRP A 177 13.81 -12.47 12.81
N ALA A 178 15.08 -12.73 12.48
CA ALA A 178 16.20 -12.18 13.23
C ALA A 178 16.26 -10.64 13.14
N ARG A 179 15.99 -10.06 11.95
CA ARG A 179 15.88 -8.61 11.76
C ARG A 179 14.73 -8.03 12.57
N GLU A 180 13.53 -8.57 12.42
CA GLU A 180 12.33 -8.11 13.14
C GLU A 180 12.54 -8.13 14.66
N TYR A 181 13.14 -9.21 15.18
CA TYR A 181 13.47 -9.30 16.60
C TYR A 181 14.49 -8.23 17.01
N SER A 182 15.57 -8.05 16.22
CA SER A 182 16.61 -7.05 16.45
C SER A 182 16.06 -5.62 16.48
N GLU A 183 15.12 -5.28 15.59
CA GLU A 183 14.46 -3.97 15.58
C GLU A 183 13.56 -3.75 16.80
N ALA A 184 12.97 -4.83 17.33
CA ALA A 184 12.13 -4.80 18.52
C ALA A 184 12.92 -4.82 19.84
N GLU A 185 14.22 -5.15 19.85
CA GLU A 185 15.03 -5.34 21.08
C GLU A 185 14.99 -4.12 22.01
N GLY A 186 15.02 -2.91 21.46
CA GLY A 186 14.96 -1.66 22.22
C GLY A 186 13.66 -1.49 23.05
N ASN A 187 12.62 -2.26 22.76
CA ASN A 187 11.33 -2.22 23.45
C ASN A 187 11.18 -3.33 24.51
N ILE A 188 12.12 -4.28 24.57
CA ILE A 188 12.08 -5.41 25.51
C ILE A 188 12.40 -4.94 26.93
N GLY A 189 11.56 -5.33 27.88
CA GLY A 189 11.61 -4.85 29.28
C GLY A 189 10.88 -3.51 29.49
N GLY A 190 10.44 -2.85 28.42
CA GLY A 190 9.58 -1.67 28.44
C GLY A 190 8.16 -2.02 27.99
N THR A 191 7.83 -1.68 26.75
CA THR A 191 6.52 -1.95 26.13
C THR A 191 6.28 -3.45 25.95
N TRP A 192 7.32 -4.23 25.69
CA TRP A 192 7.24 -5.68 25.51
C TRP A 192 7.90 -6.40 26.69
N ARG A 193 7.17 -7.28 27.37
CA ARG A 193 7.70 -8.04 28.51
C ARG A 193 8.81 -8.97 28.07
N ALA A 194 9.90 -9.03 28.85
CA ALA A 194 11.07 -9.84 28.53
C ALA A 194 10.76 -11.34 28.40
N ASP A 195 9.91 -11.88 29.28
CA ASP A 195 9.53 -13.29 29.24
C ASP A 195 8.68 -13.63 28.00
N ASP A 196 7.77 -12.73 27.60
CA ASP A 196 6.97 -12.89 26.39
C ASP A 196 7.87 -12.82 25.14
N ALA A 197 8.85 -11.92 25.13
CA ALA A 197 9.82 -11.79 24.04
C ALA A 197 10.70 -13.02 23.89
N ALA A 198 11.23 -13.55 25.00
CA ALA A 198 12.00 -14.79 24.98
C ALA A 198 11.15 -15.98 24.53
N THR A 199 9.90 -16.08 25.02
CA THR A 199 8.97 -17.15 24.62
C THR A 199 8.67 -17.10 23.13
N LEU A 200 8.38 -15.91 22.58
CA LEU A 200 8.11 -15.73 21.16
C LEU A 200 9.34 -16.06 20.31
N ARG A 201 10.53 -15.58 20.69
CA ARG A 201 11.78 -15.88 20.00
C ARG A 201 12.03 -17.39 19.92
N ASP A 202 11.90 -18.10 21.03
CA ASP A 202 12.17 -19.53 21.09
C ASP A 202 11.09 -20.34 20.32
N PHE A 203 9.84 -19.87 20.33
CA PHE A 203 8.78 -20.43 19.49
C PHE A 203 9.05 -20.24 18.00
N ILE A 204 9.42 -19.03 17.57
CA ILE A 204 9.74 -18.73 16.17
C ILE A 204 10.95 -19.54 15.72
N ALA A 205 12.06 -19.52 16.47
CA ALA A 205 13.28 -20.24 16.11
C ALA A 205 13.00 -21.74 15.88
N ARG A 206 12.25 -22.37 16.79
CA ARG A 206 11.83 -23.76 16.65
C ARG A 206 10.91 -23.98 15.45
N SER A 207 9.94 -23.10 15.24
CA SER A 207 9.02 -23.20 14.10
C SER A 207 9.76 -23.09 12.77
N LEU A 208 10.75 -22.19 12.67
CA LEU A 208 11.60 -22.05 11.49
C LEU A 208 12.52 -23.26 11.27
N ASP A 209 12.96 -23.95 12.34
CA ASP A 209 13.64 -25.24 12.24
C ASP A 209 12.71 -26.34 11.72
N GLU A 210 11.53 -26.47 12.31
CA GLU A 210 10.56 -27.52 11.98
C GLU A 210 9.96 -27.36 10.58
N GLN A 211 9.80 -26.12 10.10
CA GLN A 211 9.17 -25.82 8.81
C GLN A 211 10.18 -25.48 7.70
N ALA A 212 11.49 -25.65 7.92
CA ALA A 212 12.52 -25.29 6.95
C ALA A 212 12.30 -25.95 5.57
N ASP A 213 11.96 -27.24 5.57
CA ASP A 213 11.69 -27.98 4.34
C ASP A 213 10.46 -27.42 3.62
N LEU A 214 9.40 -27.06 4.35
CA LEU A 214 8.18 -26.48 3.78
C LEU A 214 8.48 -25.16 3.06
N PHE A 215 9.24 -24.25 3.64
CA PHE A 215 9.59 -22.98 2.98
C PHE A 215 10.35 -23.20 1.67
N ASN A 216 11.33 -24.11 1.69
CA ASN A 216 12.12 -24.44 0.50
C ASN A 216 11.28 -25.16 -0.57
N GLU A 217 10.39 -26.07 -0.18
CA GLU A 217 9.46 -26.74 -1.08
C GLU A 217 8.50 -25.75 -1.75
N ARG A 218 7.98 -24.78 -0.99
CA ARG A 218 7.09 -23.75 -1.52
C ARG A 218 7.82 -22.83 -2.50
N LEU A 219 9.04 -22.41 -2.18
CA LEU A 219 9.90 -21.67 -3.11
C LEU A 219 10.15 -22.49 -4.39
N ALA A 220 10.55 -23.75 -4.27
CA ALA A 220 10.78 -24.65 -5.41
C ALA A 220 9.51 -24.88 -6.26
N ALA A 221 8.34 -24.85 -5.63
CA ALA A 221 7.04 -24.93 -6.29
C ALA A 221 6.55 -23.59 -6.88
N GLY A 222 7.38 -22.56 -6.87
CA GLY A 222 7.07 -21.24 -7.43
C GLY A 222 5.99 -20.49 -6.65
N LYS A 223 5.85 -20.75 -5.34
CA LYS A 223 4.85 -20.07 -4.50
C LYS A 223 5.28 -18.70 -3.99
N VAL A 224 6.53 -18.31 -4.22
CA VAL A 224 7.03 -16.96 -3.95
C VAL A 224 6.88 -16.10 -5.21
N VAL A 225 6.11 -15.02 -5.09
CA VAL A 225 5.73 -14.14 -6.21
C VAL A 225 5.87 -12.67 -5.82
N GLU A 226 5.86 -11.79 -6.82
CA GLU A 226 5.70 -10.34 -6.64
C GLU A 226 4.24 -10.01 -6.26
N GLY A 227 3.90 -10.18 -4.98
CA GLY A 227 2.55 -10.13 -4.43
C GLY A 227 2.01 -8.72 -4.17
N HIS A 228 1.02 -8.63 -3.27
CA HIS A 228 0.46 -7.36 -2.79
C HIS A 228 1.29 -6.78 -1.63
N GLY A 229 1.61 -7.61 -0.63
CA GLY A 229 2.51 -7.27 0.47
C GLY A 229 1.87 -6.61 1.68
N ASP A 230 0.78 -5.88 1.49
CA ASP A 230 0.06 -5.21 2.58
C ASP A 230 -1.46 -5.44 2.52
N LEU A 231 -1.91 -6.67 2.28
CA LEU A 231 -3.31 -6.98 1.97
C LEU A 231 -4.20 -6.95 3.23
N HIS A 232 -4.77 -5.79 3.53
CA HIS A 232 -5.71 -5.57 4.63
C HIS A 232 -7.14 -5.31 4.12
N ALA A 233 -8.15 -5.53 4.96
CA ALA A 233 -9.56 -5.28 4.61
C ALA A 233 -9.82 -3.82 4.19
N LYS A 234 -9.10 -2.86 4.79
CA LYS A 234 -9.19 -1.43 4.40
C LYS A 234 -8.68 -1.14 2.97
N HIS A 235 -7.97 -2.08 2.36
CA HIS A 235 -7.42 -1.98 1.01
C HIS A 235 -8.28 -2.71 -0.04
N VAL A 236 -9.28 -3.49 0.41
CA VAL A 236 -10.20 -4.21 -0.47
C VAL A 236 -11.49 -3.41 -0.60
N TYR A 237 -11.81 -2.97 -1.81
CA TYR A 237 -13.04 -2.24 -2.11
C TYR A 237 -14.02 -3.13 -2.86
N VAL A 238 -15.27 -3.22 -2.39
CA VAL A 238 -16.36 -3.90 -3.08
C VAL A 238 -17.25 -2.85 -3.74
N LEU A 239 -16.97 -2.57 -5.02
CA LEU A 239 -17.53 -1.42 -5.74
C LEU A 239 -18.86 -1.73 -6.42
N ARG A 240 -19.04 -2.98 -6.85
CA ARG A 240 -20.20 -3.43 -7.63
C ARG A 240 -20.49 -4.92 -7.38
N PRO A 241 -21.71 -5.41 -7.68
CA PRO A 241 -21.99 -6.84 -7.75
C PRO A 241 -21.09 -7.52 -8.80
N ALA A 242 -20.77 -8.79 -8.58
CA ALA A 242 -20.04 -9.56 -9.57
C ALA A 242 -20.86 -9.75 -10.86
N THR A 243 -20.16 -9.82 -11.98
CA THR A 243 -20.68 -10.21 -13.30
C THR A 243 -19.87 -11.39 -13.82
N GLU A 244 -20.24 -11.94 -14.99
CA GLU A 244 -19.47 -13.03 -15.61
C GLU A 244 -18.02 -12.62 -15.97
N GLU A 245 -17.78 -11.32 -16.20
CA GLU A 245 -16.50 -10.79 -16.68
C GLU A 245 -15.72 -10.03 -15.61
N ASP A 246 -16.36 -9.69 -14.47
CA ASP A 246 -15.80 -8.76 -13.49
C ASP A 246 -16.22 -9.11 -12.06
N ASP A 247 -15.24 -9.21 -11.16
CA ASP A 247 -15.47 -9.55 -9.75
C ASP A 247 -15.98 -8.38 -8.91
N GLY A 248 -16.08 -7.16 -9.45
CA GLY A 248 -16.54 -5.96 -8.76
C GLY A 248 -15.67 -5.49 -7.60
N ILE A 249 -14.45 -6.00 -7.48
CA ILE A 249 -13.50 -5.73 -6.40
C ILE A 249 -12.28 -4.99 -6.95
N ALA A 250 -11.88 -3.93 -6.25
CA ALA A 250 -10.58 -3.28 -6.45
C ALA A 250 -9.74 -3.48 -5.19
N ILE A 251 -8.47 -3.88 -5.35
CA ILE A 251 -7.51 -3.98 -4.24
C ILE A 251 -6.38 -3.00 -4.52
N VAL A 252 -6.05 -2.16 -3.54
CA VAL A 252 -5.16 -1.00 -3.69
C VAL A 252 -4.07 -0.96 -2.60
N ASP A 253 -3.08 -0.09 -2.77
CA ASP A 253 -2.00 0.15 -1.81
C ASP A 253 -1.04 -1.06 -1.61
N CYS A 254 -0.72 -1.76 -2.71
CA CYS A 254 0.39 -2.72 -2.75
C CYS A 254 1.72 -2.05 -2.41
N ILE A 255 2.67 -2.77 -1.80
CA ILE A 255 4.01 -2.24 -1.48
C ILE A 255 4.85 -2.02 -2.75
N GLU A 256 5.20 -0.77 -3.00
CA GLU A 256 5.91 -0.32 -4.21
C GLU A 256 7.37 0.09 -3.98
N PHE A 257 7.80 0.27 -2.73
CA PHE A 257 9.03 1.00 -2.42
C PHE A 257 10.24 0.11 -2.06
N THR A 258 10.05 -1.20 -1.95
CA THR A 258 11.13 -2.13 -1.67
C THR A 258 10.88 -3.49 -2.31
N GLU A 259 11.95 -4.17 -2.70
CA GLU A 259 11.92 -5.55 -3.22
C GLU A 259 12.25 -6.57 -2.13
N TRP A 260 12.31 -6.16 -0.87
CA TRP A 260 12.63 -7.08 0.22
C TRP A 260 11.61 -8.22 0.30
N PHE A 261 12.11 -9.41 0.66
CA PHE A 261 11.28 -10.55 1.02
C PHE A 261 10.32 -10.17 2.15
N HIS A 262 9.07 -10.63 2.09
CA HIS A 262 7.90 -10.25 2.91
C HIS A 262 7.34 -8.84 2.71
N PHE A 263 7.92 -8.02 1.82
CA PHE A 263 7.30 -6.77 1.37
C PHE A 263 6.69 -6.96 -0.01
N ARG A 264 7.49 -6.87 -1.09
CA ARG A 264 6.97 -7.02 -2.46
C ARG A 264 7.04 -8.45 -2.96
N TYR A 265 8.11 -9.17 -2.62
CA TYR A 265 8.22 -10.60 -2.91
C TYR A 265 7.86 -11.40 -1.67
N LEU A 266 6.91 -12.30 -1.80
CA LEU A 266 6.34 -13.05 -0.69
C LEU A 266 5.79 -14.38 -1.17
N ASP A 267 5.66 -15.32 -0.25
CA ASP A 267 4.84 -16.48 -0.51
C ASP A 267 3.36 -16.08 -0.66
N VAL A 268 2.65 -16.59 -1.66
CA VAL A 268 1.21 -16.31 -1.89
C VAL A 268 0.33 -16.44 -0.64
N SER A 269 0.69 -17.32 0.30
CA SER A 269 -0.05 -17.46 1.56
C SER A 269 0.07 -16.25 2.47
N TYR A 270 1.10 -15.41 2.31
CA TYR A 270 1.33 -14.22 3.13
C TYR A 270 0.25 -13.16 2.89
N ASP A 271 -0.10 -12.88 1.63
CA ASP A 271 -1.22 -11.98 1.29
C ASP A 271 -2.54 -12.48 1.91
N ILE A 272 -2.79 -13.79 1.83
CA ILE A 272 -4.01 -14.42 2.37
C ILE A 272 -4.00 -14.36 3.90
N ALA A 273 -2.87 -14.65 4.54
CA ALA A 273 -2.72 -14.65 5.98
C ALA A 273 -2.90 -13.25 6.57
N PHE A 274 -2.34 -12.21 5.94
CA PHE A 274 -2.52 -10.83 6.36
C PHE A 274 -3.99 -10.43 6.39
N LEU A 275 -4.72 -10.75 5.32
CA LEU A 275 -6.15 -10.47 5.26
C LEU A 275 -6.93 -11.28 6.30
N ALA A 276 -6.67 -12.58 6.40
CA ALA A 276 -7.36 -13.46 7.36
C ALA A 276 -7.13 -13.01 8.81
N MET A 277 -5.91 -12.59 9.16
CA MET A 277 -5.59 -12.04 10.47
C MET A 277 -6.30 -10.70 10.74
N ASP A 278 -6.38 -9.81 9.75
CA ASP A 278 -7.14 -8.55 9.87
C ASP A 278 -8.65 -8.83 10.06
N LEU A 279 -9.21 -9.80 9.34
CA LEU A 279 -10.60 -10.25 9.52
C LEU A 279 -10.83 -10.87 10.90
N GLU A 280 -9.93 -11.74 11.37
CA GLU A 280 -10.02 -12.32 12.71
C GLU A 280 -9.94 -11.25 13.80
N ALA A 281 -9.04 -10.27 13.68
CA ALA A 281 -8.94 -9.16 14.62
C ALA A 281 -10.22 -8.32 14.71
N ARG A 282 -11.05 -8.35 13.66
CA ARG A 282 -12.37 -7.70 13.59
C ARG A 282 -13.52 -8.59 14.06
N GLY A 283 -13.24 -9.84 14.44
CA GLY A 283 -14.22 -10.82 14.90
C GLY A 283 -14.88 -11.63 13.79
N GLU A 284 -14.40 -11.54 12.55
CA GLU A 284 -14.98 -12.19 11.37
C GLU A 284 -14.22 -13.47 11.00
N ARG A 285 -14.11 -14.43 11.92
CA ARG A 285 -13.37 -15.69 11.71
C ARG A 285 -13.99 -16.62 10.66
N GLU A 286 -15.26 -16.42 10.34
CA GLU A 286 -16.00 -17.27 9.40
C GLU A 286 -15.92 -16.76 7.95
N LEU A 287 -15.40 -15.53 7.74
CA LEU A 287 -15.10 -14.94 6.43
C LEU A 287 -13.65 -15.25 6.02
#